data_AF-A0ABD5JR93-F1
#
_entry.id   AF-A0ABD5JR93-F1
#
_cell.length_a   1.000
_cell.length_b   1.000
_cell.length_c   1.000
_cell.angle_alpha   90.00
_cell.angle_beta   90.00
_cell.angle_gamma   90.00
#
_symmetry.space_group_name_H-M   'P 1'
#
loop_
_entity.id
_entity.type
_entity.pdbx_description
1 polymer ?
#
loop_
_entity_poly.entity_id
_entity_poly.type
_entity_poly.pdbx_seq_one_letter_code
_entity_poly.pdbx_strand_id
1 'polypeptide(L)'
;VVAFAEQHGLPIAIKAAFGGGGRGLKVARTMEEVPELYDSAVREAVAAFGRGECFVERYLDKPRHVETQCLADTHGNVVVVSTR
;
A
#
# COMPACT_ATOMS: atom_id res chain seq x y z
N VAL A 1 6.43 12.24 -2.20
CA VAL A 1 6.08 11.65 -0.89
C VAL A 1 5.80 12.75 0.12
N VAL A 2 6.78 13.61 0.46
CA VAL A 2 6.59 14.78 1.35
C VAL A 2 5.43 15.68 0.90
N ALA A 3 5.43 16.12 -0.37
CA ALA A 3 4.34 16.94 -0.91
C ALA A 3 2.93 16.29 -0.77
N PHE A 4 2.84 14.96 -0.86
CA PHE A 4 1.58 14.25 -0.65
C PHE A 4 1.16 14.29 0.83
N ALA A 5 2.10 14.09 1.76
CA ALA A 5 1.84 14.17 3.19
C ALA A 5 1.45 15.60 3.62
N GLU A 6 2.05 16.63 3.03
CA GLU A 6 1.67 18.04 3.25
C GLU A 6 0.25 18.32 2.75
N GLN A 7 -0.11 17.79 1.57
CA GLN A 7 -1.42 18.02 0.97
C GLN A 7 -2.55 17.23 1.65
N HIS A 8 -2.30 15.98 2.05
CA HIS A 8 -3.34 15.04 2.49
C HIS A 8 -3.30 14.73 4.00
N GLY A 9 -2.29 15.24 4.70
CA GLY A 9 -2.06 15.00 6.11
C GLY A 9 -1.44 13.64 6.43
N LEU A 10 -1.03 13.51 7.68
CA LEU A 10 -0.49 12.29 8.28
C LEU A 10 -1.56 11.56 9.12
N PRO A 11 -1.40 10.25 9.39
CA PRO A 11 -0.33 9.38 8.91
C PRO A 11 -0.48 8.96 7.45
N ILE A 12 0.65 8.63 6.80
CA ILE A 12 0.68 8.04 5.45
C ILE A 12 1.31 6.64 5.49
N ALA A 13 0.85 5.76 4.60
CA ALA A 13 1.48 4.48 4.34
C ALA A 13 2.29 4.57 3.04
N ILE A 14 3.54 4.11 3.09
CA ILE A 14 4.43 3.93 1.94
C ILE A 14 4.41 2.44 1.60
N LYS A 15 4.07 2.11 0.35
CA LYS A 15 3.82 0.73 -0.09
C LYS A 15 4.60 0.41 -1.35
N ALA A 16 5.26 -0.74 -1.38
CA ALA A 16 5.87 -1.28 -2.60
C ALA A 16 4.79 -1.51 -3.66
N ALA A 17 4.99 -0.98 -4.87
CA ALA A 17 4.01 -1.05 -5.97
C ALA A 17 3.77 -2.47 -6.47
N PHE A 18 4.78 -3.33 -6.36
CA PHE A 18 4.75 -4.74 -6.76
C PHE A 18 4.86 -5.66 -5.53
N GLY A 19 4.54 -5.13 -4.35
CA GLY A 19 4.62 -5.86 -3.09
C GLY A 19 3.47 -6.83 -2.86
N GLY A 20 3.68 -7.78 -1.95
CA GLY A 20 2.69 -8.77 -1.54
C GLY A 20 3.10 -9.47 -0.25
N GLY A 21 2.15 -10.15 0.39
CA GLY A 21 2.41 -10.92 1.62
C GLY A 21 2.73 -10.08 2.86
N GLY A 22 2.29 -8.82 2.91
CA GLY A 22 2.50 -7.92 4.05
C GLY A 22 3.90 -7.29 4.13
N ARG A 23 4.76 -7.49 3.12
CA ARG A 23 6.10 -6.87 3.05
C ARG A 23 6.08 -5.58 2.24
N GLY A 24 7.02 -4.68 2.54
CA GLY A 24 7.18 -3.41 1.83
C GLY A 24 6.15 -2.34 2.21
N LEU A 25 5.61 -2.39 3.44
CA LEU A 25 4.76 -1.35 4.01
C LEU A 25 5.47 -0.64 5.16
N LYS A 26 5.55 0.69 5.09
CA LYS A 26 6.01 1.57 6.18
C LYS A 26 4.93 2.59 6.50
N VAL A 27 4.80 2.98 7.77
CA VAL A 27 3.83 4.00 8.20
C VAL A 27 4.58 5.18 8.79
N ALA A 28 4.46 6.34 8.15
CA ALA A 28 5.01 7.60 8.64
C ALA A 28 3.91 8.37 9.39
N ARG A 29 4.20 8.75 10.64
CA ARG A 29 3.32 9.49 11.54
C ARG A 29 3.79 10.93 11.77
N THR A 30 5.06 11.22 11.51
CA THR A 30 5.60 12.58 11.47
C THR A 30 6.21 12.89 10.10
N MET A 31 6.47 14.16 9.81
CA MET A 31 7.02 14.56 8.51
C MET A 31 8.50 14.17 8.39
N GLU A 32 9.21 14.17 9.51
CA GLU A 32 10.63 13.83 9.63
C GLU A 32 10.88 12.35 9.35
N GLU A 33 9.92 11.48 9.64
CA GLU A 33 10.01 10.04 9.37
C GLU A 33 9.91 9.72 7.87
N VAL A 34 9.28 10.59 7.07
CA VAL A 34 8.91 10.31 5.67
C VAL A 34 10.11 9.92 4.80
N PRO A 35 11.25 10.66 4.77
CA PRO A 35 12.38 10.33 3.91
C PRO A 35 13.00 8.97 4.26
N GLU A 36 13.29 8.73 5.55
CA GLU A 36 13.93 7.50 6.00
C GLU A 36 13.05 6.26 5.77
N LEU A 37 11.75 6.38 6.06
CA LEU A 37 10.80 5.29 5.82
C LEU A 37 10.59 5.02 4.34
N TYR A 38 10.68 6.04 3.47
CA TYR A 38 10.63 5.83 2.03
C TYR A 38 11.86 5.04 1.55
N ASP A 39 13.07 5.44 1.93
CA ASP A 39 14.29 4.73 1.57
C ASP A 39 14.32 3.30 2.12
N SER A 40 13.77 3.09 3.31
CA SER A 40 13.57 1.75 3.89
C SER A 40 12.60 0.90 3.06
N ALA A 41 11.46 1.47 2.64
CA ALA A 41 10.48 0.78 1.80
C ALA A 41 11.07 0.41 0.43
N VAL A 42 11.81 1.31 -0.21
CA VAL A 42 12.47 1.08 -1.51
C VAL A 42 13.48 -0.07 -1.40
N ARG A 43 14.33 -0.08 -0.37
CA ARG A 43 15.31 -1.17 -0.15
C ARG A 43 14.62 -2.52 0.04
N GLU A 44 13.57 -2.57 0.86
CA GLU A 44 12.80 -3.79 1.06
C GLU A 44 12.11 -4.24 -0.24
N ALA A 45 11.58 -3.30 -1.02
CA ALA A 45 10.94 -3.59 -2.29
C ALA A 45 11.92 -4.17 -3.32
N VAL A 46 13.12 -3.58 -3.45
CA VAL A 46 14.19 -4.11 -4.31
C VAL A 46 14.59 -5.52 -3.86
N ALA A 47 14.84 -5.73 -2.57
CA ALA A 47 15.28 -7.01 -2.05
C ALA A 47 14.23 -8.12 -2.20
N ALA A 48 12.95 -7.79 -2.01
CA ALA A 48 11.86 -8.76 -2.01
C ALA A 48 11.22 -8.99 -3.39
N PHE A 49 11.22 -7.99 -4.27
CA PHE A 49 10.46 -7.99 -5.52
C PHE A 49 11.30 -7.56 -6.74
N GLY A 50 12.59 -7.29 -6.57
CA GLY A 50 13.50 -6.87 -7.65
C GLY A 50 13.26 -5.46 -8.19
N ARG A 51 12.31 -4.73 -7.60
CA ARG A 51 11.79 -3.45 -8.07
C ARG A 51 11.57 -2.51 -6.90
N GLY A 52 12.09 -1.29 -7.00
CA GLY A 52 12.12 -0.31 -5.91
C GLY A 52 10.94 0.67 -5.90
N GLU A 53 10.02 0.55 -6.84
CA GLU A 53 8.91 1.48 -6.98
C GLU A 53 7.96 1.39 -5.78
N CYS A 54 7.69 2.55 -5.18
CA CYS A 54 6.75 2.70 -4.07
C CYS A 54 5.70 3.76 -4.40
N PHE A 55 4.51 3.61 -3.83
CA PHE A 55 3.46 4.63 -3.82
C PHE A 55 3.08 4.98 -2.38
N VAL A 56 2.32 6.06 -2.23
CA VAL A 56 1.83 6.55 -0.94
C VAL A 56 0.32 6.65 -0.91
N GLU A 57 -0.25 6.34 0.23
CA GLU A 57 -1.67 6.51 0.52
C GLU A 57 -1.86 7.04 1.94
N ARG A 58 -3.04 7.59 2.25
CA ARG A 58 -3.38 7.91 3.65
C ARG A 58 -3.50 6.61 4.45
N TYR A 59 -2.93 6.60 5.65
CA TYR A 59 -3.05 5.49 6.56
C TYR A 59 -4.30 5.64 7.44
N LEU A 60 -4.97 4.52 7.70
CA LEU A 60 -6.12 4.44 8.60
C LEU A 60 -5.67 3.68 9.85
N ASP A 61 -5.87 4.25 11.04
CA ASP A 61 -5.40 3.64 12.31
C ASP A 61 -6.28 2.48 12.80
N LYS A 62 -7.59 2.53 12.50
CA LYS A 62 -8.57 1.50 12.92
C LYS A 62 -9.39 0.99 11.74
N PRO A 63 -8.74 0.51 10.66
CA PRO A 63 -9.47 0.00 9.52
C PRO A 63 -10.03 -1.38 9.83
N ARG A 64 -11.18 -1.69 9.23
CA ARG A 64 -11.60 -3.08 9.03
C ARG A 64 -11.16 -3.47 7.62
N HIS A 65 -10.25 -4.43 7.52
CA HIS A 65 -9.95 -5.05 6.22
C HIS A 65 -11.16 -5.88 5.81
N VAL A 66 -11.70 -5.60 4.64
CA VAL A 66 -12.78 -6.39 4.03
C VAL A 66 -12.39 -6.67 2.59
N GLU A 67 -12.53 -7.91 2.18
CA GLU A 67 -12.25 -8.35 0.81
C GLU A 67 -13.40 -9.17 0.24
N THR A 68 -13.46 -9.30 -1.08
CA THR A 68 -14.55 -9.99 -1.76
C THR A 68 -14.02 -10.99 -2.78
N GLN A 69 -14.71 -12.13 -2.89
CA GLN A 69 -14.43 -13.09 -3.94
C GLN A 69 -15.24 -12.74 -5.19
N CYS A 70 -14.54 -12.45 -6.28
CA CYS A 70 -15.12 -12.28 -7.61
C CYS A 70 -14.89 -13.54 -8.45
N LEU A 71 -15.89 -13.94 -9.24
CA LEU A 71 -15.77 -14.94 -10.31
C LEU A 71 -16.18 -14.29 -11.63
N ALA A 72 -15.35 -14.45 -12.66
CA ALA A 72 -15.61 -13.93 -14.00
C ALA A 72 -15.40 -15.04 -15.04
N ASP A 73 -16.24 -15.08 -16.08
CA ASP A 73 -16.10 -16.02 -17.20
C ASP A 73 -15.76 -15.32 -18.53
N THR A 74 -15.46 -16.11 -19.56
CA THR A 74 -15.12 -15.60 -20.90
C THR A 74 -16.31 -15.12 -21.71
N HIS A 75 -17.54 -15.28 -21.20
CA HIS A 75 -18.78 -14.82 -21.83
C HIS A 75 -19.21 -13.44 -21.31
N GLY A 76 -18.43 -12.85 -20.40
CA GLY A 76 -18.66 -11.53 -19.84
C GLY A 76 -19.48 -11.52 -18.55
N ASN A 77 -19.77 -12.69 -17.97
CA ASN A 77 -20.45 -12.75 -16.67
C ASN A 77 -19.44 -12.48 -15.55
N VAL A 78 -19.83 -11.67 -14.57
CA VAL A 78 -19.06 -11.39 -13.36
C VAL A 78 -19.99 -11.45 -12.16
N VAL A 79 -19.59 -12.17 -11.11
CA VAL A 79 -20.35 -12.28 -9.85
C VAL A 79 -19.46 -12.06 -8.64
N VAL A 80 -20.02 -11.41 -7.63
CA VAL A 80 -19.45 -11.30 -6.28
C VAL A 80 -20.12 -12.36 -5.40
N VAL A 81 -19.35 -13.33 -4.88
CA VAL A 81 -19.92 -14.52 -4.22
C VAL A 81 -19.75 -14.55 -2.70
N SER A 82 -18.93 -13.65 -2.14
CA SER A 82 -18.75 -13.54 -0.69
C SER A 82 -17.99 -12.27 -0.30
N THR A 83 -18.01 -11.96 0.99
CA THR A 83 -17.09 -11.02 1.63
C THR A 83 -16.40 -11.68 2.82
N ARG A 84 -15.16 -11.31 3.12
CA ARG A 84 -14.40 -11.73 4.29
C ARG A 84 -13.91 -10.52 5.07
#